data_AF-A0AA37RS37-F1
#
_entry.id   AF-A0AA37RS37-F1
#
_cell.length_a   1.000
_cell.length_b   1.000
_cell.length_c   1.000
_cell.angle_alpha   90.00
_cell.angle_beta   90.00
_cell.angle_gamma   90.00
#
_symmetry.space_group_name_H-M   'P 1'
#
loop_
_entity.id
_entity.type
_entity.pdbx_description
1 polymer ?
#
loop_
_entity_poly.entity_id
_entity_poly.type
_entity_poly.pdbx_seq_one_letter_code
_entity_poly.pdbx_strand_id
1 'polypeptide(L)'
;MTSTALNTDLGLMTSVAGKIDGRNEETRAMLRTFIGQMSSVPPSVWGGVAAARFRDVVDRWNTESLALHQSLQRIAETIRLNERTLREAADQHSHRIASTDVL
;
A
#
# COMPACT_ATOMS: atom_id res chain seq x y z
N MET A 1 -25.24 14.91 14.06
CA MET A 1 -24.71 13.53 14.23
C MET A 1 -23.96 13.02 12.99
N THR A 2 -24.37 13.37 11.77
CA THR A 2 -23.72 12.92 10.51
C THR A 2 -22.27 13.38 10.33
N SER A 3 -21.92 14.63 10.69
CA SER A 3 -20.55 15.16 10.52
C SER A 3 -19.50 14.45 11.39
N THR A 4 -19.87 13.99 12.59
CA THR A 4 -18.95 13.25 13.47
C THR A 4 -18.65 11.86 12.92
N ALA A 5 -19.68 11.15 12.44
CA ALA A 5 -19.52 9.84 11.82
C ALA A 5 -18.65 9.93 10.54
N LEU A 6 -18.88 10.95 9.71
CA LEU A 6 -18.08 11.18 8.51
C LEU A 6 -16.60 11.45 8.85
N ASN A 7 -16.31 12.27 9.86
CA ASN A 7 -14.94 12.50 10.30
C ASN A 7 -14.26 11.22 10.82
N THR A 8 -15.00 10.35 11.51
CA THR A 8 -14.51 9.03 11.92
C THR A 8 -14.19 8.15 10.70
N ASP A 9 -15.04 8.14 9.68
CA ASP A 9 -14.82 7.37 8.45
C ASP A 9 -13.59 7.87 7.68
N LEU A 10 -13.40 9.18 7.54
CA LEU A 10 -12.20 9.77 6.89
C LEU A 10 -10.92 9.44 7.67
N GLY A 11 -10.98 9.48 9.01
CA GLY A 11 -9.89 9.06 9.87
C GLY A 11 -9.54 7.57 9.69
N LEU A 12 -10.55 6.72 9.57
CA LEU A 12 -10.37 5.29 9.28
C LEU A 12 -9.71 5.08 7.91
N MET A 13 -10.15 5.78 6.86
CA MET A 13 -9.56 5.70 5.52
C MET A 13 -8.05 6.05 5.55
N THR A 14 -7.69 7.13 6.24
CA THR A 14 -6.28 7.52 6.42
C THR A 14 -5.48 6.43 7.14
N SER A 15 -6.04 5.86 8.21
CA SER A 15 -5.41 4.77 8.97
C SER A 15 -5.21 3.51 8.11
N VAL A 16 -6.21 3.12 7.31
CA VAL A 16 -6.13 1.95 6.43
C VAL A 16 -5.05 2.14 5.36
N ALA A 17 -4.99 3.31 4.71
CA ALA A 17 -3.94 3.61 3.75
C ALA A 17 -2.52 3.51 4.37
N GLY A 18 -2.35 4.05 5.58
CA GLY A 18 -1.08 3.93 6.31
C GLY A 18 -0.71 2.49 6.68
N LYS A 19 -1.69 1.65 7.06
CA LYS A 19 -1.47 0.21 7.32
C LYS A 19 -1.04 -0.54 6.07
N ILE A 20 -1.61 -0.21 4.91
CA ILE A 20 -1.22 -0.79 3.63
C ILE A 20 0.23 -0.44 3.33
N ASP A 21 0.64 0.82 3.46
CA ASP A 21 2.03 1.23 3.23
C ASP A 21 3.00 0.52 4.16
N GLY A 22 2.69 0.44 5.46
CA GLY A 22 3.53 -0.27 6.44
C GLY A 22 3.71 -1.76 6.10
N ARG A 23 2.61 -2.45 5.79
CA ARG A 23 2.65 -3.87 5.39
C ARG A 23 3.43 -4.05 4.09
N ASN A 24 3.28 -3.13 3.15
CA ASN A 24 3.96 -3.16 1.87
C ASN A 24 5.48 -3.03 2.04
N GLU A 25 5.95 -2.09 2.86
CA GLU A 25 7.39 -1.95 3.13
C GLU A 25 7.96 -3.12 3.94
N GLU A 26 7.20 -3.68 4.90
CA GLU A 26 7.60 -4.87 5.66
C GLU A 26 7.84 -6.06 4.73
N THR A 27 6.88 -6.35 3.83
CA THR A 27 7.04 -7.40 2.83
C THR A 27 8.24 -7.12 1.92
N ARG A 28 8.39 -5.88 1.45
CA ARG A 28 9.50 -5.47 0.58
C ARG A 28 10.86 -5.65 1.27
N ALA A 29 10.96 -5.35 2.55
CA ALA A 29 12.17 -5.51 3.36
C ALA A 29 12.52 -6.98 3.58
N MET A 30 11.54 -7.80 3.98
CA MET A 30 11.73 -9.24 4.19
C MET A 30 12.26 -9.91 2.92
N LEU A 31 11.73 -9.54 1.75
CA LEU A 31 12.13 -10.11 0.47
C LEU A 31 13.53 -9.69 0.04
N ARG A 32 13.89 -8.41 0.19
CA ARG A 32 15.27 -7.96 -0.04
C ARG A 32 16.25 -8.75 0.81
N THR A 33 15.95 -8.94 2.09
CA THR A 33 16.79 -9.68 3.02
C THR A 33 16.96 -11.12 2.56
N PHE A 34 15.86 -11.80 2.22
CA PHE A 34 15.90 -13.17 1.72
C PHE A 34 16.74 -13.32 0.44
N ILE A 35 16.51 -12.45 -0.55
CA ILE A 35 17.28 -12.45 -1.81
C ILE A 35 18.76 -12.17 -1.56
N GLY A 36 19.08 -11.23 -0.66
CA GLY A 36 20.46 -10.93 -0.29
C GLY A 36 21.16 -12.12 0.34
N GLN A 37 20.50 -12.79 1.29
CA GLN A 37 21.02 -14.01 1.94
C GLN A 37 21.27 -15.11 0.91
N MET A 38 20.28 -15.36 0.05
CA MET A 38 20.36 -16.30 -1.06
C MET A 38 21.52 -16.03 -2.01
N SER A 39 21.71 -14.78 -2.40
CA SER A 39 22.77 -14.36 -3.34
C SER A 39 24.17 -14.42 -2.72
N SER A 40 24.25 -14.41 -1.38
CA SER A 40 25.53 -14.47 -0.65
C SER A 40 26.08 -15.88 -0.48
N VAL A 41 25.30 -16.92 -0.79
CA VAL A 41 25.75 -18.30 -0.63
C VAL A 41 26.79 -18.66 -1.70
N PRO A 42 27.92 -19.27 -1.31
CA PRO A 42 29.00 -19.59 -2.24
C PRO A 42 28.57 -20.54 -3.37
N PRO A 43 29.09 -20.37 -4.60
CA PRO A 43 28.85 -21.30 -5.71
C PRO A 43 29.31 -22.74 -5.44
N SER A 44 30.26 -22.93 -4.54
CA SER A 44 30.71 -24.26 -4.08
C SER A 44 29.62 -25.00 -3.28
N VAL A 45 28.69 -24.27 -2.66
CA VAL A 45 27.54 -24.79 -1.92
C VAL A 45 26.30 -24.79 -2.80
N TRP A 46 26.11 -23.72 -3.58
CA TRP A 46 24.98 -23.55 -4.51
C TRP A 46 25.46 -23.52 -5.97
N GLY A 47 25.88 -24.68 -6.47
CA GLY A 47 26.36 -24.87 -7.85
C GLY A 47 25.37 -25.64 -8.74
N GLY A 48 25.61 -25.59 -10.05
CA GLY A 48 24.95 -26.45 -11.03
C GLY A 48 23.47 -26.18 -11.27
N VAL A 49 22.75 -27.22 -11.69
CA VAL A 49 21.35 -27.13 -12.16
C VAL A 49 20.39 -26.70 -11.04
N ALA A 50 20.62 -27.16 -9.80
CA ALA A 50 19.78 -26.79 -8.66
C ALA A 50 19.86 -25.28 -8.36
N ALA A 51 21.06 -24.69 -8.45
CA ALA A 51 21.24 -23.26 -8.27
C ALA A 51 20.58 -22.44 -9.39
N ALA A 52 20.61 -22.93 -10.63
CA ALA A 52 19.93 -22.28 -11.75
C ALA A 52 18.40 -22.25 -11.56
N ARG A 53 17.81 -23.38 -11.18
CA ARG A 53 16.36 -23.46 -10.89
C ARG A 53 15.95 -22.55 -9.74
N PHE A 54 16.78 -22.45 -8.71
CA PHE A 54 16.49 -21.55 -7.60
C PHE A 54 16.50 -20.09 -8.06
N ARG A 55 17.48 -19.67 -8.86
CA ARG A 55 17.52 -18.32 -9.43
C ARG A 55 16.27 -18.01 -10.25
N ASP A 56 15.82 -18.94 -11.11
CA ASP A 56 14.59 -18.76 -11.88
C ASP A 56 13.37 -18.49 -10.97
N VAL A 57 13.26 -19.22 -9.86
CA VAL A 57 12.18 -19.03 -8.87
C VAL A 57 12.30 -17.67 -8.18
N VAL A 58 13.51 -17.25 -7.80
CA VAL A 58 13.75 -15.94 -7.16
C VAL A 58 13.41 -14.80 -8.11
N ASP A 59 13.81 -14.87 -9.36
CA ASP A 59 13.57 -13.82 -10.35
C ASP A 59 12.08 -13.65 -10.63
N ARG A 60 11.36 -14.77 -10.77
CA ARG A 60 9.90 -14.77 -10.90
C ARG A 60 9.24 -14.17 -9.66
N TRP A 61 9.64 -14.64 -8.49
CA TRP A 61 9.10 -14.13 -7.23
C TRP A 61 9.35 -12.63 -7.05
N ASN A 62 10.53 -12.13 -7.43
CA ASN A 62 10.87 -10.70 -7.38
C ASN A 62 9.93 -9.88 -8.28
N THR A 63 9.63 -10.40 -9.47
CA THR A 63 8.67 -9.79 -10.41
C THR A 63 7.26 -9.73 -9.81
N GLU A 64 6.77 -10.86 -9.28
CA GLU A 64 5.45 -10.95 -8.65
C GLU A 64 5.35 -10.02 -7.42
N SER A 65 6.43 -9.90 -6.64
CA SER A 65 6.51 -9.05 -5.46
C SER A 65 6.50 -7.56 -5.80
N LEU A 66 7.17 -7.16 -6.90
CA LEU A 66 7.11 -5.80 -7.41
C LEU A 66 5.70 -5.44 -7.88
N ALA A 67 5.02 -6.37 -8.57
CA ALA A 67 3.64 -6.17 -9.00
C ALA A 67 2.67 -6.04 -7.81
N LEU A 68 2.84 -6.86 -6.76
CA LEU A 68 2.09 -6.73 -5.51
C LEU A 68 2.34 -5.37 -4.86
N HIS A 69 3.59 -4.93 -4.78
CA HIS A 69 3.97 -3.65 -4.19
C HIS A 69 3.30 -2.46 -4.90
N GLN A 70 3.36 -2.43 -6.22
CA GLN A 70 2.70 -1.40 -7.03
C GLN A 70 1.18 -1.44 -6.87
N SER A 71 0.61 -2.63 -6.71
CA SER A 71 -0.83 -2.78 -6.50
C SER A 71 -1.25 -2.24 -5.13
N LEU A 72 -0.52 -2.55 -4.06
CA LEU A 72 -0.78 -2.05 -2.72
C LEU A 72 -0.61 -0.51 -2.65
N GLN A 73 0.42 0.04 -3.28
CA GLN A 73 0.58 1.50 -3.40
C GLN A 73 -0.62 2.15 -4.08
N ARG A 74 -1.07 1.60 -5.22
CA ARG A 74 -2.26 2.11 -5.93
C ARG A 74 -3.53 2.04 -5.08
N ILE A 75 -3.70 0.98 -4.28
CA ILE A 75 -4.85 0.87 -3.36
C ILE A 75 -4.78 1.98 -2.30
N ALA A 76 -3.62 2.17 -1.66
CA ALA A 76 -3.44 3.22 -0.66
C ALA A 76 -3.69 4.63 -1.24
N GLU A 77 -3.18 4.89 -2.45
CA GLU A 77 -3.41 6.14 -3.17
C GLU A 77 -4.89 6.35 -3.50
N THR A 78 -5.59 5.30 -3.95
CA THR A 78 -7.04 5.35 -4.23
C THR A 78 -7.82 5.69 -2.96
N ILE A 79 -7.48 5.09 -1.82
CA ILE A 79 -8.13 5.39 -0.54
C ILE A 79 -7.93 6.86 -0.16
N ARG A 80 -6.72 7.41 -0.32
CA ARG A 80 -6.44 8.84 -0.06
C ARG A 80 -7.16 9.77 -1.03
N LEU A 81 -7.31 9.39 -2.29
CA LEU A 81 -8.08 10.16 -3.26
C LEU A 81 -9.56 10.21 -2.87
N ASN A 82 -10.12 9.05 -2.50
CA ASN A 82 -11.51 8.97 -2.04
C ASN A 82 -11.72 9.81 -0.78
N GLU A 83 -10.79 9.77 0.17
CA GLU A 83 -10.84 10.56 1.41
C GLU A 83 -10.89 12.07 1.11
N ARG A 84 -10.01 12.57 0.25
CA ARG A 84 -10.01 13.98 -0.17
C ARG A 84 -11.31 14.39 -0.86
N THR A 85 -11.77 13.57 -1.80
CA THR A 85 -13.01 13.81 -2.55
C THR A 85 -14.21 13.90 -1.61
N LEU A 86 -14.29 13.00 -0.63
CA LEU A 86 -15.37 12.99 0.37
C LEU A 86 -15.30 14.20 1.30
N ARG A 87 -14.08 14.62 1.71
CA ARG A 87 -13.90 15.84 2.52
C ARG A 87 -14.36 17.09 1.78
N GLU A 88 -13.93 17.25 0.52
CA GLU A 88 -14.33 18.39 -0.32
C GLU A 88 -15.85 18.45 -0.50
N ALA A 89 -16.51 17.30 -0.74
CA ALA A 89 -17.96 17.24 -0.85
C ALA A 89 -18.67 17.63 0.45
N ALA A 90 -18.13 17.23 1.60
CA ALA A 90 -18.67 17.56 2.92
C ALA A 90 -18.53 19.05 3.24
N ASP A 91 -17.39 19.65 2.91
CA ASP A 91 -17.13 21.07 3.10
C ASP A 91 -18.07 21.92 2.22
N GLN A 92 -18.23 21.56 0.95
CA GLN A 92 -19.18 22.21 0.04
C GLN A 92 -20.63 22.10 0.53
N HIS A 93 -21.03 20.94 1.05
CA HIS A 93 -22.36 20.75 1.62
C HIS A 93 -22.59 21.63 2.84
N SER A 94 -21.61 21.71 3.74
CA SER A 94 -21.67 22.55 4.94
C SER A 94 -21.77 24.04 4.61
N HIS A 95 -21.01 24.53 3.62
CA HIS A 95 -21.10 25.91 3.15
C HIS A 95 -22.48 26.24 2.59
N ARG A 96 -23.10 25.31 1.85
CA ARG A 96 -24.43 25.51 1.26
C ARG A 96 -25.54 25.58 2.31
N ILE A 97 -25.45 24.76 3.36
CA ILE A 97 -26.39 24.84 4.50
C ILE A 97 -26.22 26.20 5.20
N ALA A 98 -24.99 26.58 5.53
CA ALA A 98 -24.70 27.85 6.19
C ALA A 98 -25.15 29.07 5.35
N SER A 99 -25.08 29.01 4.02
CA SER A 99 -25.58 30.09 3.16
C SER A 99 -27.11 30.15 3.06
N THR A 100 -27.81 29.05 3.36
CA THR A 100 -29.28 28.97 3.28
C THR A 100 -29.94 29.36 4.60
N ASP A 101 -29.29 29.09 5.74
CA ASP A 101 -29.77 29.46 7.08
C ASP A 101 -29.62 30.97 7.42
N VAL A 102 -28.99 31.77 6.54
CA VAL A 102 -28.76 33.22 6.72
C VAL A 102 -29.82 34.09 6.00
N LEU A 103 -30.87 33.48 5.44
CA LEU A 103 -32.06 34.16 4.90
C LEU A 103 -33.29 33.90 5.76
#